data_AF-A0A7S4VJU7-F1
#
_entry.id   AF-A0A7S4VJU7-F1
#
_cell.length_a   1.000
_cell.length_b   1.000
_cell.length_c   1.000
_cell.angle_alpha   90.00
_cell.angle_beta   90.00
_cell.angle_gamma   90.00
#
_symmetry.space_group_name_H-M   'P 1'
#
loop_
_entity.id
_entity.type
_entity.pdbx_description
1 polymer ?
#
loop_
_entity_poly.entity_id
_entity_poly.type
_entity_poly.pdbx_seq_one_letter_code
_entity_poly.pdbx_strand_id
1 'polypeptide(L)'
;DVLTSRLNQQQLKALQELHLLPCFHNLVGHMKSNEGKWQAFIECLDPESCFPEGWQGDGEVSSSNKILQEALIIKALRPDRLIFVCQRLVENILGQGFLELP
;
A
#
# COMPACT_ATOMS: atom_id res chain seq x y z
N ASP A 1 15.18 -13.23 3.82
CA ASP A 1 14.36 -12.04 3.51
C ASP A 1 15.12 -11.10 2.58
N VAL A 2 15.19 -11.46 1.30
CA VAL A 2 15.86 -10.68 0.25
C VAL A 2 15.20 -9.31 0.10
N LEU A 3 13.89 -9.25 0.35
CA LEU A 3 13.11 -8.03 0.30
C LEU A 3 13.53 -7.01 1.36
N THR A 4 13.75 -7.45 2.61
CA THR A 4 14.18 -6.54 3.69
C THR A 4 15.60 -5.99 3.50
N SER A 5 16.46 -6.68 2.76
CA SER A 5 17.79 -6.18 2.41
C SER A 5 17.77 -5.12 1.31
N ARG A 6 16.65 -4.97 0.58
CA ARG A 6 16.47 -3.95 -0.46
C ARG A 6 15.80 -2.68 0.05
N LEU A 7 15.14 -2.74 1.21
CA LEU A 7 14.49 -1.61 1.84
C LEU A 7 15.50 -0.76 2.62
N ASN A 8 15.35 0.55 2.54
CA ASN A 8 16.14 1.46 3.35
C ASN A 8 15.63 1.48 4.82
N GLN A 9 16.42 2.05 5.73
CA GLN A 9 16.07 2.10 7.15
C GLN A 9 14.74 2.82 7.44
N GLN A 10 14.38 3.82 6.63
CA GLN A 10 13.13 4.57 6.80
C GLN A 10 11.92 3.72 6.40
N GLN A 11 11.99 3.00 5.28
CA GLN A 11 10.94 2.08 4.82
C GLN A 11 10.76 0.91 5.80
N LEU A 12 11.86 0.37 6.32
CA LEU A 12 11.81 -0.68 7.34
C LEU A 12 11.13 -0.19 8.62
N LYS A 13 11.46 1.02 9.09
CA LYS A 13 10.81 1.61 10.26
C LYS A 13 9.32 1.85 10.01
N ALA A 14 8.95 2.37 8.85
CA ALA A 14 7.56 2.58 8.48
C ALA A 14 6.77 1.25 8.42
N LEU A 15 7.37 0.18 7.88
CA LEU A 15 6.77 -1.15 7.91
C LEU A 15 6.60 -1.70 9.33
N GLN A 16 7.57 -1.47 10.22
CA GLN A 16 7.46 -1.86 11.62
C GLN A 16 6.30 -1.13 12.30
N GLU A 17 6.15 0.17 12.05
CA GLU A 17 5.02 0.97 12.54
C GLU A 17 3.69 0.45 11.98
N LEU A 18 3.63 0.08 10.69
CA LEU A 18 2.43 -0.53 10.10
C LEU A 18 2.11 -1.89 10.73
N HIS A 19 3.11 -2.72 11.02
CA HIS A 19 2.90 -4.02 11.64
C HIS A 19 2.26 -3.95 13.04
N LEU A 20 2.45 -2.84 13.76
CA LEU A 20 1.79 -2.59 15.05
C LEU A 20 0.28 -2.37 14.92
N LEU A 21 -0.21 -2.01 13.73
CA LEU A 21 -1.62 -1.79 13.48
C LEU A 21 -2.32 -3.14 13.24
N PRO A 22 -3.44 -3.44 13.94
CA PRO A 22 -4.13 -4.73 13.82
C PRO A 22 -4.53 -5.09 12.38
N CYS A 23 -4.86 -4.10 11.55
CA CYS A 23 -5.25 -4.30 10.16
C CYS A 23 -4.11 -4.75 9.23
N PHE A 24 -2.84 -4.70 9.66
CA PHE A 24 -1.68 -5.12 8.86
C PHE A 24 -0.92 -6.28 9.50
N HIS A 25 -1.52 -6.99 10.46
CA HIS A 25 -0.86 -8.09 11.17
C HIS A 25 -0.34 -9.19 10.21
N ASN A 26 -1.08 -9.46 9.12
CA ASN A 26 -0.73 -10.47 8.12
C ASN A 26 0.17 -9.94 6.99
N LEU A 27 0.43 -8.63 6.93
CA LEU A 27 1.17 -8.00 5.84
C LEU A 27 2.59 -8.57 5.74
N VAL A 28 3.32 -8.63 6.85
CA VAL A 28 4.71 -9.11 6.88
C VAL A 28 4.79 -10.59 6.51
N GLY A 29 3.85 -11.41 6.99
CA GLY A 29 3.75 -12.82 6.60
C GLY A 29 3.52 -12.98 5.10
N HIS A 30 2.56 -12.23 4.56
CA HIS A 30 2.27 -12.21 3.13
C HIS A 30 3.45 -11.72 2.28
N MET A 31 4.20 -10.72 2.76
CA MET A 31 5.42 -10.22 2.11
C MET A 31 6.49 -11.29 2.00
N LYS A 32 6.70 -12.09 3.05
CA LYS A 32 7.65 -13.20 3.05
C LYS A 32 7.20 -14.37 2.17
N SER A 33 5.91 -14.68 2.17
CA SER A 33 5.37 -15.77 1.31
C SER A 33 5.29 -15.40 -0.17
N ASN A 34 5.22 -14.10 -0.50
CA ASN A 34 5.05 -13.60 -1.87
C ASN A 34 6.15 -12.61 -2.26
N GLU A 35 7.40 -12.83 -1.84
CA GLU A 35 8.50 -11.86 -2.02
C GLU A 35 8.60 -11.34 -3.47
N GLY A 36 8.46 -12.22 -4.48
CA GLY A 36 8.54 -11.82 -5.89
C GLY A 36 7.48 -10.79 -6.32
N LYS A 37 6.24 -10.87 -5.80
CA LYS A 37 5.18 -9.90 -6.11
C LYS A 37 5.46 -8.55 -5.45
N TRP A 38 5.92 -8.56 -4.21
CA TRP A 38 6.27 -7.34 -3.49
C TRP A 38 7.52 -6.68 -4.05
N GLN A 39 8.47 -7.46 -4.57
CA GLN A 39 9.63 -6.94 -5.27
C GLN A 39 9.20 -6.27 -6.57
N ALA A 40 8.38 -6.94 -7.38
CA ALA A 40 7.81 -6.35 -8.59
C ALA A 40 7.04 -5.05 -8.28
N PHE A 41 6.29 -5.01 -7.18
CA PHE A 41 5.61 -3.80 -6.71
C PHE A 41 6.56 -2.65 -6.36
N ILE A 42 7.67 -2.93 -5.66
CA ILE A 42 8.65 -1.90 -5.30
C ILE A 42 9.36 -1.35 -6.55
N GLU A 43 9.70 -2.24 -7.49
CA GLU A 43 10.43 -1.92 -8.73
C GLU A 43 9.52 -1.33 -9.83
N CYS A 44 8.21 -1.56 -9.76
CA CYS A 44 7.26 -1.04 -10.74
C CYS A 44 7.24 0.49 -10.74
N LEU A 45 7.12 1.08 -11.93
CA LEU A 45 6.95 2.52 -12.05
C LEU A 45 5.63 2.95 -11.39
N ASP A 46 4.54 2.23 -11.65
CA ASP A 46 3.17 2.52 -11.19
C ASP A 46 2.67 1.45 -10.18
N PRO A 47 3.14 1.51 -8.91
CA PRO A 47 2.82 0.53 -7.87
C PRO A 47 1.32 0.40 -7.59
N GLU A 48 0.54 1.45 -7.81
CA GLU A 48 -0.92 1.47 -7.67
C GLU A 48 -1.64 0.50 -8.61
N SER A 49 -1.01 0.12 -9.73
CA SER A 49 -1.58 -0.78 -10.75
C SER A 49 -1.15 -2.24 -10.56
N CYS A 50 -0.08 -2.50 -9.80
CA CYS A 50 0.46 -3.84 -9.55
C CYS A 50 0.47 -4.17 -8.05
N PHE A 51 -0.46 -3.60 -7.29
CA PHE A 51 -0.55 -3.78 -5.85
C PHE A 51 -0.84 -5.25 -5.52
N PRO A 52 -0.02 -5.94 -4.68
CA PRO A 52 -0.27 -7.33 -4.35
C PRO A 52 -1.59 -7.50 -3.59
N GLU A 53 -2.45 -8.40 -4.04
CA GLU A 53 -3.71 -8.73 -3.36
C GLU A 53 -3.55 -9.88 -2.35
N GLY A 54 -4.52 -10.08 -1.46
CA GLY A 54 -4.60 -11.24 -0.57
C GLY A 54 -3.89 -11.09 0.79
N TRP A 55 -3.31 -9.92 1.10
CA TRP A 55 -2.80 -9.61 2.45
C TRP A 55 -3.89 -9.03 3.36
N GLN A 56 -4.96 -8.47 2.77
CA GLN A 56 -6.16 -8.04 3.47
C GLN A 56 -6.81 -9.32 4.02
N GLY A 57 -6.97 -9.44 5.34
CA GLY A 57 -7.59 -10.63 5.95
C GLY A 57 -9.03 -10.85 5.46
N ASP A 58 -9.63 -11.99 5.83
CA ASP A 58 -10.96 -12.46 5.39
C ASP A 58 -12.18 -11.57 5.78
N GLY A 59 -11.96 -10.33 6.23
CA GLY A 59 -13.03 -9.39 6.53
C GLY A 59 -13.45 -8.60 5.29
N GLU A 60 -14.75 -8.34 5.12
CA GLU A 60 -15.23 -7.38 4.13
C GLU A 60 -14.71 -5.98 4.49
N VAL A 61 -13.69 -5.51 3.77
CA VAL A 61 -13.17 -4.15 3.88
C VAL A 61 -13.88 -3.29 2.84
N SER A 62 -14.49 -2.18 3.26
CA SER A 62 -15.08 -1.22 2.32
C SER A 62 -14.04 -0.73 1.31
N SER A 63 -14.47 -0.36 0.10
CA SER A 63 -13.58 0.14 -0.95
C SER A 63 -12.71 1.32 -0.46
N SER A 64 -13.29 2.25 0.29
CA SER A 64 -12.57 3.39 0.88
C SER A 64 -11.50 2.94 1.89
N ASN A 65 -11.81 1.96 2.73
CA ASN A 65 -10.85 1.44 3.71
C ASN A 65 -9.72 0.68 3.01
N LYS A 66 -10.00 -0.07 1.94
CA LYS A 66 -8.99 -0.75 1.13
C LYS A 66 -8.02 0.27 0.51
N ILE A 67 -8.55 1.33 -0.11
CA ILE A 67 -7.73 2.40 -0.70
C ILE A 67 -6.88 3.10 0.37
N LEU A 68 -7.44 3.36 1.55
CA LEU A 68 -6.70 3.98 2.66
C LEU A 68 -5.56 3.07 3.15
N GLN A 69 -5.80 1.77 3.29
CA GLN A 69 -4.74 0.83 3.70
C GLN A 69 -3.64 0.73 2.63
N GLU A 70 -4.00 0.71 1.35
CA GLU A 70 -3.04 0.75 0.24
C GLU A 70 -2.22 2.05 0.25
N ALA A 71 -2.85 3.19 0.55
CA ALA A 71 -2.17 4.47 0.70
C ALA A 71 -1.13 4.44 1.83
N LEU A 72 -1.43 3.79 2.95
CA LEU A 72 -0.47 3.65 4.06
C LEU A 72 0.73 2.78 3.69
N ILE A 73 0.51 1.69 2.96
CA ILE A 73 1.60 0.83 2.46
C ILE A 73 2.46 1.57 1.42
N ILE A 74 1.83 2.29 0.49
CA ILE A 74 2.55 3.13 -0.49
C ILE A 74 3.32 4.24 0.22
N LYS A 75 2.75 4.89 1.22
CA LYS A 75 3.48 5.87 2.04
C LYS A 75 4.73 5.25 2.69
N ALA A 76 4.66 3.99 3.13
CA ALA A 76 5.79 3.31 3.75
C ALA A 76 6.86 2.86 2.74
N LEU A 77 6.46 2.38 1.56
CA LEU A 77 7.35 1.72 0.59
C LEU A 77 7.73 2.60 -0.61
N ARG A 78 6.79 3.39 -1.13
CA ARG A 78 6.93 4.25 -2.32
C ARG A 78 6.25 5.61 -2.07
N PRO A 79 6.76 6.41 -1.12
CA PRO A 79 6.12 7.68 -0.73
C PRO A 79 5.98 8.67 -1.90
N ASP A 80 6.81 8.55 -2.93
CA ASP A 80 6.73 9.30 -4.18
C ASP A 80 5.41 9.12 -4.93
N ARG A 81 4.75 7.96 -4.75
CA ARG A 81 3.49 7.61 -5.43
C ARG A 81 2.25 7.82 -4.57
N LEU A 82 2.41 8.28 -3.33
CA LEU A 82 1.29 8.46 -2.40
C LEU A 82 0.19 9.38 -2.97
N ILE A 83 0.58 10.42 -3.70
CA ILE A 83 -0.36 11.40 -4.24
C ILE A 83 -1.42 10.77 -5.16
N PHE A 84 -1.04 9.82 -6.00
CA PHE A 84 -1.95 9.15 -6.95
C PHE A 84 -3.03 8.34 -6.22
N VAL A 85 -2.63 7.65 -5.14
CA VAL A 85 -3.59 6.87 -4.33
C VAL A 85 -4.47 7.78 -3.48
N CYS A 86 -3.95 8.91 -3.00
CA CYS A 86 -4.76 9.93 -2.33
C CYS A 86 -5.79 10.56 -3.28
N GLN A 87 -5.43 10.86 -4.53
CA GLN A 87 -6.38 11.34 -5.53
C GLN A 87 -7.50 10.33 -5.75
N ARG A 88 -7.16 9.05 -5.94
CA ARG A 88 -8.15 7.97 -6.07
C ARG A 88 -9.05 7.83 -4.84
N LEU A 89 -8.50 8.02 -3.63
CA LEU A 89 -9.29 8.02 -2.39
C LEU A 89 -10.30 9.17 -2.36
N VAL A 90 -9.85 10.37 -2.74
CA VAL A 90 -10.68 11.57 -2.80
C VAL A 90 -11.82 11.38 -3.80
N GLU A 91 -11.52 10.92 -5.01
CA GLU A 91 -12.54 10.66 -6.03
C GLU A 91 -13.54 9.57 -5.61
N ASN A 92 -13.07 8.52 -4.92
CA ASN A 92 -13.94 7.45 -4.43
C ASN A 92 -14.88 7.91 -3.30
N ILE A 93 -14.48 8.87 -2.48
CA ILE A 93 -15.28 9.36 -1.34
C ILE A 93 -16.15 10.56 -1.72
N LEU A 94 -15.59 11.52 -2.48
CA LEU A 94 -16.23 12.81 -2.78
C LEU A 94 -16.86 12.86 -4.18
N GLY A 95 -16.60 11.86 -5.02
CA GLY A 95 -17.11 11.77 -6.38
C GLY A 95 -16.04 12.06 -7.45
N GLN A 96 -16.26 11.53 -8.64
CA GLN A 96 -15.39 11.76 -9.79
C GLN A 96 -15.38 13.25 -10.17
N GLY A 97 -14.22 13.76 -10.56
CA GLY A 97 -14.06 15.17 -10.95
C GLY A 97 -13.97 16.15 -9.77
N PHE A 98 -13.95 15.68 -8.51
CA PHE A 98 -13.85 16.57 -7.34
C PHE A 98 -12.60 17.47 -7.37
N LEU A 99 -11.49 16.97 -7.92
CA LEU A 99 -10.22 17.70 -8.02
C LEU A 99 -10.09 18.52 -9.32
N GLU A 100 -11.03 18.38 -10.24
CA GLU A 100 -11.03 19.15 -11.48
C GLU A 100 -11.48 20.58 -11.20
N LEU A 101 -10.72 21.56 -11.69
CA LEU A 101 -11.13 22.96 -11.63
C LEU A 101 -12.24 23.19 -12.67
N PRO A 102 -13.30 23.96 -12.33
CA PRO A 102 -14.39 24.28 -13.24
C PRO A 102 -13.96 25.12 -14.45
#